data_AF-A0A7Y8H7F4-F1
#
_entry.id   AF-A0A7Y8H7F4-F1
#
_cell.length_a   1.000
_cell.length_b   1.000
_cell.length_c   1.000
_cell.angle_alpha   90.00
_cell.angle_beta   90.00
_cell.angle_gamma   90.00
#
_symmetry.space_group_name_H-M   'P 1'
#
loop_
_entity.id
_entity.type
_entity.pdbx_description
1 polymer ?
#
loop_
_entity_poly.entity_id
_entity_poly.type
_entity_poly.pdbx_seq_one_letter_code
_entity_poly.pdbx_strand_id
1 'polypeptide(L)'
;MNDTIPKIIAKIEKKENLIKVINNEIKELKKNKENSSHKEKEKRKLEDDIQVLWTQILNRIPSFINGENQKEMIESCQEFGRRFSDNDLSTSQIRNVYGEVKKIQMKNSMLKENEKMEIIPLRMLLPKLAYSAARAKKKGTDELKDVLSKGIETVLEDENNSKEIIKRFEMFSNFFEALLAYHKAEGGN
;
A
#
# COMPACT_ATOMS: atom_id res chain seq x y z
N MET A 1 -9.59 -2.38 21.65
CA MET A 1 -9.09 -3.33 20.63
C MET A 1 -8.80 -2.53 19.38
N ASN A 2 -7.56 -2.55 18.94
CA ASN A 2 -7.15 -1.89 17.70
C ASN A 2 -7.65 -2.73 16.51
N ASP A 3 -8.38 -2.12 15.58
CA ASP A 3 -8.91 -2.85 14.42
C ASP A 3 -7.78 -3.38 13.52
N THR A 4 -7.98 -4.58 12.97
CA THR A 4 -7.08 -5.20 11.98
C THR A 4 -7.24 -4.52 10.61
N ILE A 5 -6.22 -4.60 9.75
CA ILE A 5 -6.28 -4.02 8.40
C ILE A 5 -7.55 -4.41 7.63
N PRO A 6 -8.00 -5.68 7.61
CA PRO A 6 -9.25 -6.04 6.92
C PRO A 6 -10.48 -5.29 7.43
N LYS A 7 -10.59 -5.09 8.76
CA LYS A 7 -11.69 -4.31 9.33
C LYS A 7 -11.60 -2.84 8.97
N ILE A 8 -10.38 -2.29 8.89
CA ILE A 8 -10.16 -0.88 8.51
C ILE A 8 -10.51 -0.68 7.03
N ILE A 9 -10.10 -1.60 6.13
CA ILE A 9 -10.45 -1.55 4.70
C ILE A 9 -11.97 -1.59 4.52
N ALA A 10 -12.68 -2.49 5.21
CA ALA A 10 -14.15 -2.53 5.14
C ALA A 10 -14.80 -1.20 5.57
N LYS A 11 -14.24 -0.51 6.58
CA LYS A 11 -14.71 0.82 7.00
C LYS A 11 -14.44 1.88 5.92
N ILE A 12 -13.27 1.84 5.29
CA ILE A 12 -12.91 2.73 4.18
C ILE A 12 -13.89 2.54 3.02
N GLU A 13 -14.12 1.31 2.57
CA GLU A 13 -15.02 1.01 1.44
C GLU A 13 -16.45 1.47 1.70
N LYS A 14 -16.96 1.29 2.93
CA LYS A 14 -18.26 1.82 3.31
C LYS A 14 -18.34 3.34 3.14
N LYS A 15 -17.29 4.06 3.55
CA LYS A 15 -17.20 5.53 3.40
C LYS A 15 -17.06 5.95 1.93
N GLU A 16 -16.29 5.22 1.13
CA GLU A 16 -16.13 5.46 -0.30
C GLU A 16 -17.46 5.30 -1.04
N ASN A 17 -18.26 4.29 -0.68
CA ASN A 17 -19.59 4.11 -1.24
C ASN A 17 -20.54 5.25 -0.85
N LEU A 18 -20.48 5.74 0.38
CA LEU A 18 -21.23 6.94 0.81
C LEU A 18 -20.80 8.18 0.00
N ILE A 19 -19.50 8.38 -0.24
CA ILE A 19 -19.00 9.47 -1.08
C ILE A 19 -19.54 9.36 -2.51
N LYS A 20 -19.62 8.15 -3.09
CA LYS A 20 -20.22 7.96 -4.43
C LYS A 20 -21.69 8.42 -4.46
N VAL A 21 -22.47 8.08 -3.44
CA VAL A 21 -23.87 8.55 -3.31
C VAL A 21 -23.93 10.08 -3.19
N ILE A 22 -23.13 10.66 -2.30
CA ILE A 22 -23.08 12.12 -2.09
C ILE A 22 -22.65 12.86 -3.36
N ASN A 23 -21.70 12.32 -4.15
CA ASN A 23 -21.30 12.93 -5.42
C ASN A 23 -22.48 12.99 -6.41
N ASN A 24 -23.31 11.95 -6.48
CA ASN A 24 -24.51 11.96 -7.31
C ASN A 24 -25.53 13.00 -6.82
N GLU A 25 -25.76 13.09 -5.51
CA GLU A 25 -26.62 14.12 -4.92
C GLU A 25 -26.12 15.53 -5.23
N ILE A 26 -24.83 15.80 -5.06
CA ILE A 26 -24.20 17.09 -5.40
C ILE A 26 -24.42 17.42 -6.88
N LYS A 27 -24.28 16.43 -7.77
CA LYS A 27 -24.49 16.60 -9.21
C LYS A 27 -25.93 17.01 -9.53
N GLU A 28 -26.92 16.34 -8.94
CA GLU A 28 -28.34 16.68 -9.13
C GLU A 28 -28.70 18.06 -8.55
N LEU A 29 -28.22 18.38 -7.34
CA LEU A 29 -28.40 19.71 -6.74
C LEU A 29 -27.85 20.81 -7.66
N LYS A 30 -26.62 20.63 -8.18
CA LYS A 30 -26.00 21.60 -9.11
C LYS A 30 -26.79 21.74 -10.41
N LYS A 31 -27.32 20.65 -10.95
CA LYS A 31 -28.18 20.66 -12.14
C LYS A 31 -29.47 21.44 -11.92
N ASN A 32 -30.05 21.34 -10.72
CA ASN A 32 -31.25 22.08 -10.32
C ASN A 32 -30.95 23.51 -9.84
N LYS A 33 -29.68 23.96 -9.90
CA LYS A 33 -29.19 25.25 -9.36
C LYS A 33 -29.46 25.42 -7.86
N GLU A 34 -29.50 24.31 -7.13
CA GLU A 34 -29.69 24.26 -5.68
C GLU A 34 -28.34 24.31 -4.93
N ASN A 35 -28.38 24.73 -3.67
CA ASN A 35 -27.19 24.83 -2.82
C ASN A 35 -26.70 23.42 -2.41
N SER A 36 -25.45 23.10 -2.75
CA SER A 36 -24.80 21.82 -2.41
C SER A 36 -23.74 21.92 -1.29
N SER A 37 -23.57 23.09 -0.67
CA SER A 37 -22.51 23.37 0.33
C SER A 37 -22.52 22.38 1.50
N HIS A 38 -23.70 22.02 2.01
CA HIS A 38 -23.82 21.04 3.11
C HIS A 38 -23.29 19.67 2.69
N LYS A 39 -23.69 19.18 1.51
CA LYS A 39 -23.24 17.88 0.99
C LYS A 39 -21.75 17.87 0.66
N GLU A 40 -21.20 18.98 0.18
CA GLU A 40 -19.76 19.11 -0.01
C GLU A 40 -18.98 19.09 1.31
N LYS A 41 -19.52 19.66 2.40
CA LYS A 41 -18.93 19.57 3.75
C LYS A 41 -18.98 18.13 4.28
N GLU A 42 -20.11 17.45 4.08
CA GLU A 42 -20.29 16.04 4.46
C GLU A 42 -19.29 15.13 3.73
N LYS A 43 -19.13 15.33 2.42
CA LYS A 43 -18.12 14.64 1.60
C LYS A 43 -16.70 14.84 2.15
N ARG A 44 -16.29 16.09 2.38
CA ARG A 44 -14.94 16.41 2.89
C ARG A 44 -14.66 15.68 4.21
N LYS A 45 -15.62 15.68 5.13
CA LYS A 45 -15.49 14.95 6.41
C LYS A 45 -15.26 13.44 6.20
N LEU A 46 -15.94 12.83 5.23
CA LEU A 46 -15.74 11.41 4.91
C LEU A 46 -14.36 11.16 4.27
N GLU A 47 -13.88 12.08 3.43
CA GLU A 47 -12.53 12.01 2.84
C GLU A 47 -11.45 12.10 3.93
N ASP A 48 -11.60 13.03 4.88
CA ASP A 48 -10.70 13.16 6.04
C ASP A 48 -10.71 11.88 6.90
N ASP A 49 -11.88 11.32 7.18
CA ASP A 49 -12.01 10.06 7.91
C ASP A 49 -11.30 8.90 7.20
N ILE A 50 -11.41 8.81 5.87
CA ILE A 50 -10.72 7.79 5.07
C ILE A 50 -9.20 7.96 5.19
N GLN A 51 -8.70 9.19 5.12
CA GLN A 51 -7.27 9.47 5.27
C GLN A 51 -6.74 9.01 6.64
N VAL A 52 -7.51 9.25 7.71
CA VAL A 52 -7.17 8.76 9.06
C VAL A 52 -7.13 7.23 9.11
N LEU A 53 -8.12 6.56 8.55
CA LEU A 53 -8.16 5.10 8.49
C LEU A 53 -6.99 4.52 7.66
N TRP A 54 -6.68 5.13 6.52
CA TRP A 54 -5.53 4.74 5.70
C TRP A 54 -4.20 4.89 6.47
N THR A 55 -4.05 5.99 7.22
CA THR A 55 -2.87 6.19 8.08
C THR A 55 -2.75 5.08 9.14
N GLN A 56 -3.87 4.61 9.71
CA GLN A 56 -3.86 3.48 10.65
C GLN A 56 -3.39 2.20 10.00
N ILE A 57 -3.75 1.95 8.73
CA ILE A 57 -3.24 0.81 7.95
C ILE A 57 -1.72 0.93 7.77
N LEU A 58 -1.22 2.09 7.32
CA LEU A 58 0.22 2.28 7.09
C LEU A 58 1.05 2.09 8.37
N ASN A 59 0.51 2.46 9.53
CA ASN A 59 1.16 2.27 10.82
C ASN A 59 1.28 0.79 11.25
N ARG A 60 0.62 -0.16 10.57
CA ARG A 60 0.76 -1.61 10.80
C ARG A 60 1.95 -2.19 10.05
N ILE A 61 2.26 -1.64 8.88
CA ILE A 61 3.28 -2.18 7.97
C ILE A 61 4.63 -2.39 8.67
N PRO A 62 5.14 -1.45 9.51
CA PRO A 62 6.41 -1.66 10.19
C PRO A 62 6.48 -2.95 11.03
N SER A 63 5.38 -3.33 11.70
CA SER A 63 5.36 -4.55 12.49
C SER A 63 5.54 -5.80 11.62
N PHE A 64 4.96 -5.84 10.42
CA PHE A 64 5.15 -6.94 9.48
C PHE A 64 6.60 -7.04 9.01
N ILE A 65 7.22 -5.90 8.70
CA ILE A 65 8.61 -5.82 8.24
C ILE A 65 9.61 -6.16 9.36
N ASN A 66 9.28 -5.86 10.61
CA ASN A 66 10.08 -6.27 11.77
C ASN A 66 9.91 -7.77 12.12
N GLY A 67 9.08 -8.51 11.38
CA GLY A 67 8.83 -9.93 11.61
C GLY A 67 7.77 -10.22 12.67
N GLU A 68 7.01 -9.20 13.09
CA GLU A 68 5.92 -9.29 14.06
C GLU A 68 4.59 -9.51 13.32
N ASN A 69 3.56 -9.95 14.04
CA ASN A 69 2.16 -10.03 13.56
C ASN A 69 1.98 -10.74 12.20
N GLN A 70 2.78 -11.77 11.90
CA GLN A 70 2.79 -12.45 10.60
C GLN A 70 1.45 -13.05 10.18
N LYS A 71 0.63 -13.50 11.14
CA LYS A 71 -0.75 -13.94 10.87
C LYS A 71 -1.60 -12.79 10.31
N GLU A 72 -1.57 -11.64 10.96
CA GLU A 72 -2.27 -10.44 10.49
C GLU A 72 -1.71 -9.98 9.13
N MET A 73 -0.39 -10.07 8.92
CA MET A 73 0.23 -9.74 7.63
C MET A 73 -0.40 -10.54 6.49
N ILE A 74 -0.53 -11.87 6.62
CA ILE A 74 -1.10 -12.73 5.58
C ILE A 74 -2.58 -12.38 5.32
N GLU A 75 -3.37 -12.23 6.38
CA GLU A 75 -4.79 -11.81 6.27
C GLU A 75 -4.91 -10.44 5.59
N SER A 76 -3.98 -9.53 5.88
CA SER A 76 -3.92 -8.19 5.29
C SER A 76 -3.52 -8.24 3.82
N CYS A 77 -2.55 -9.08 3.45
CA CYS A 77 -2.11 -9.24 2.05
C CYS A 77 -3.24 -9.77 1.16
N GLN A 78 -4.07 -10.68 1.67
CA GLN A 78 -5.25 -11.14 0.96
C GLN A 78 -6.20 -9.98 0.66
N GLU A 79 -6.53 -9.19 1.68
CA GLU A 79 -7.43 -8.06 1.50
C GLU A 79 -6.84 -6.94 0.63
N PHE A 80 -5.54 -6.67 0.75
CA PHE A 80 -4.84 -5.75 -0.15
C PHE A 80 -4.88 -6.25 -1.60
N GLY A 81 -4.66 -7.55 -1.83
CA GLY A 81 -4.74 -8.15 -3.15
C GLY A 81 -6.08 -7.86 -3.84
N ARG A 82 -7.18 -8.10 -3.10
CA ARG A 82 -8.54 -7.79 -3.57
C ARG A 82 -8.70 -6.30 -3.83
N ARG A 83 -8.38 -5.47 -2.84
CA ARG A 83 -8.53 -4.00 -2.94
C ARG A 83 -7.73 -3.42 -4.11
N PHE A 84 -6.51 -3.89 -4.33
CA PHE A 84 -5.68 -3.41 -5.44
C PHE A 84 -6.27 -3.81 -6.79
N SER A 85 -6.81 -5.03 -6.91
CA SER A 85 -7.53 -5.50 -8.11
C SER A 85 -8.76 -4.62 -8.38
N ASP A 86 -9.60 -4.40 -7.36
CA ASP A 86 -10.81 -3.57 -7.42
C ASP A 86 -10.52 -2.09 -7.77
N ASN A 87 -9.29 -1.62 -7.51
CA ASN A 87 -8.85 -0.25 -7.79
C ASN A 87 -7.87 -0.17 -8.99
N ASP A 88 -8.01 -1.09 -9.94
CA ASP A 88 -7.41 -1.09 -11.28
C ASP A 88 -5.86 -1.19 -11.32
N LEU A 89 -5.23 -1.77 -10.30
CA LEU A 89 -3.81 -2.10 -10.35
C LEU A 89 -3.58 -3.26 -11.33
N SER A 90 -2.80 -3.06 -12.39
CA SER A 90 -2.51 -4.11 -13.36
C SER A 90 -1.41 -5.06 -12.88
N THR A 91 -1.40 -6.30 -13.39
CA THR A 91 -0.32 -7.27 -13.11
C THR A 91 1.03 -6.71 -13.54
N SER A 92 1.08 -6.03 -14.68
CA SER A 92 2.33 -5.45 -15.18
C SER A 92 2.90 -4.39 -14.24
N GLN A 93 2.05 -3.55 -13.63
CA GLN A 93 2.49 -2.51 -12.70
C GLN A 93 3.14 -3.13 -11.45
N ILE A 94 2.44 -4.05 -10.79
CA ILE A 94 2.96 -4.70 -9.57
C ILE A 94 4.18 -5.58 -9.86
N ARG A 95 4.16 -6.34 -10.97
CA ARG A 95 5.27 -7.22 -11.39
C ARG A 95 6.53 -6.43 -11.72
N ASN A 96 6.41 -5.26 -12.34
CA ASN A 96 7.58 -4.43 -12.66
C ASN A 96 8.34 -4.04 -11.40
N VAL A 97 7.63 -3.62 -10.35
CA VAL A 97 8.25 -3.29 -9.05
C VAL A 97 8.81 -4.55 -8.38
N TYR A 98 8.05 -5.65 -8.36
CA TYR A 98 8.50 -6.92 -7.78
C TYR A 98 9.77 -7.45 -8.44
N GLY A 99 9.89 -7.34 -9.77
CA GLY A 99 11.09 -7.70 -10.50
C GLY A 99 12.34 -6.93 -10.04
N GLU A 100 12.20 -5.65 -9.68
CA GLU A 100 13.32 -4.88 -9.10
C GLU A 100 13.68 -5.38 -7.70
N VAL A 101 12.69 -5.65 -6.85
CA VAL A 101 12.91 -6.20 -5.51
C VAL A 101 13.62 -7.56 -5.58
N LYS A 102 13.22 -8.43 -6.51
CA LYS A 102 13.90 -9.74 -6.70
C LYS A 102 15.33 -9.60 -7.21
N LYS A 103 15.64 -8.60 -8.03
CA LYS A 103 17.04 -8.32 -8.43
C LYS A 103 17.89 -7.93 -7.22
N ILE A 104 17.34 -7.13 -6.30
CA ILE A 104 18.03 -6.76 -5.06
C ILE A 104 18.20 -8.01 -4.17
N GLN A 105 17.15 -8.82 -4.01
CA GLN A 105 17.20 -10.05 -3.23
C GLN A 105 18.24 -11.05 -3.75
N MET A 106 18.32 -11.22 -5.07
CA MET A 106 19.32 -12.09 -5.70
C MET A 106 20.74 -11.62 -5.39
N LYS A 107 21.02 -10.31 -5.50
CA LYS A 107 22.33 -9.75 -5.12
C LYS A 107 22.64 -9.99 -3.64
N ASN A 108 21.66 -9.79 -2.76
CA ASN A 108 21.82 -9.99 -1.33
C ASN A 108 22.09 -11.45 -0.94
N SER A 109 21.52 -12.41 -1.66
CA SER A 109 21.74 -13.84 -1.39
C SER A 109 23.19 -14.30 -1.64
N MET A 110 23.98 -13.49 -2.33
CA MET A 110 25.40 -13.77 -2.63
C MET A 110 26.35 -13.10 -1.62
N LEU A 111 25.81 -12.35 -0.64
CA LEU A 111 26.63 -11.66 0.36
C LEU A 111 27.34 -12.65 1.28
N LYS A 112 28.61 -12.37 1.56
CA LYS A 112 29.38 -13.08 2.61
C LYS A 112 29.02 -12.55 4.00
N GLU A 113 29.38 -13.30 5.04
CA GLU A 113 29.02 -13.05 6.44
C GLU A 113 29.36 -11.62 6.98
N ASN A 114 30.29 -10.91 6.33
CA ASN A 114 30.72 -9.55 6.70
C ASN A 114 30.37 -8.47 5.66
N GLU A 115 29.68 -8.84 4.57
CA GLU A 115 29.30 -7.89 3.53
C GLU A 115 27.98 -7.21 3.88
N LYS A 116 27.86 -5.93 3.49
CA LYS A 116 26.67 -5.13 3.72
C LYS A 116 25.77 -5.17 2.49
N MET A 117 24.46 -5.22 2.71
CA MET A 117 23.49 -5.00 1.64
C MET A 117 23.68 -3.61 1.01
N GLU A 118 23.68 -3.56 -0.32
CA GLU A 118 23.63 -2.30 -1.06
C GLU A 118 22.22 -1.71 -0.94
N ILE A 119 22.07 -0.64 -0.15
CA ILE A 119 20.76 -0.02 0.12
C ILE A 119 20.31 1.00 -0.93
N ILE A 120 21.22 1.49 -1.78
CA ILE A 120 20.91 2.52 -2.80
C ILE A 120 19.83 2.04 -3.77
N PRO A 121 19.92 0.83 -4.37
CA PRO A 121 18.87 0.32 -5.25
C PRO A 121 17.49 0.25 -4.58
N LEU A 122 17.44 -0.16 -3.32
CA LEU A 122 16.21 -0.22 -2.52
C LEU A 122 15.65 1.19 -2.30
N ARG A 123 16.48 2.15 -1.89
CA ARG A 123 16.07 3.56 -1.71
C ARG A 123 15.53 4.17 -2.99
N MET A 124 16.14 3.83 -4.14
CA MET A 124 15.70 4.32 -5.45
C MET A 124 14.33 3.78 -5.89
N LEU A 125 13.78 2.75 -5.23
CA LEU A 125 12.41 2.33 -5.47
C LEU A 125 11.39 3.38 -5.00
N LEU A 126 11.68 4.17 -3.95
CA LEU A 126 10.78 5.22 -3.45
C LEU A 126 10.40 6.24 -4.54
N PRO A 127 11.35 6.94 -5.21
CA PRO A 127 11.01 7.88 -6.28
C PRO A 127 10.41 7.18 -7.51
N LYS A 128 10.78 5.93 -7.80
CA LYS A 128 10.18 5.15 -8.91
C LYS A 128 8.71 4.83 -8.65
N LEU A 129 8.38 4.42 -7.43
CA LEU A 129 7.00 4.17 -6.98
C LEU A 129 6.18 5.46 -7.10
N ALA A 130 6.70 6.58 -6.60
CA ALA A 130 6.04 7.88 -6.68
C ALA A 130 5.76 8.29 -8.14
N TYR A 131 6.75 8.14 -9.03
CA TYR A 131 6.57 8.42 -10.45
C TYR A 131 5.55 7.49 -11.11
N SER A 132 5.62 6.18 -10.84
CA SER A 132 4.70 5.18 -11.38
C SER A 132 3.25 5.48 -10.99
N ALA A 133 3.02 5.81 -9.72
CA ALA A 133 1.72 6.17 -9.19
C ALA A 133 1.17 7.46 -9.84
N ALA A 134 1.97 8.53 -9.87
CA ALA A 134 1.60 9.80 -10.50
C ALA A 134 1.31 9.66 -12.00
N ARG A 135 2.01 8.76 -12.70
CA ARG A 135 1.79 8.47 -14.12
C ARG A 135 0.52 7.65 -14.35
N ALA A 136 0.27 6.66 -13.50
CA ALA A 136 -0.90 5.78 -13.63
C ALA A 136 -2.21 6.50 -13.32
N LYS A 137 -2.21 7.41 -12.33
CA LYS A 137 -3.40 8.13 -11.84
C LYS A 137 -4.55 7.18 -11.46
N LYS A 138 -4.17 6.04 -10.86
CA LYS A 138 -5.08 4.99 -10.41
C LYS A 138 -4.88 4.75 -8.94
N LYS A 139 -5.99 4.63 -8.23
CA LYS A 139 -5.99 4.46 -6.78
C LYS A 139 -5.24 3.20 -6.32
N GLY A 140 -5.37 2.07 -7.03
CA GLY A 140 -4.63 0.86 -6.69
C GLY A 140 -3.12 1.04 -6.77
N THR A 141 -2.63 1.83 -7.73
CA THR A 141 -1.19 2.17 -7.85
C THR A 141 -0.74 3.13 -6.75
N ASP A 142 -1.57 4.11 -6.38
CA ASP A 142 -1.28 5.04 -5.29
C ASP A 142 -1.20 4.30 -3.94
N GLU A 143 -2.14 3.40 -3.68
CA GLU A 143 -2.18 2.61 -2.44
C GLU A 143 -1.03 1.60 -2.36
N LEU A 144 -0.70 0.92 -3.47
CA LEU A 144 0.49 0.07 -3.55
C LEU A 144 1.76 0.89 -3.25
N LYS A 145 1.87 2.09 -3.83
CA LYS A 145 3.00 2.99 -3.58
C LYS A 145 3.08 3.35 -2.10
N ASP A 146 1.99 3.68 -1.43
CA ASP A 146 2.00 4.01 0.01
C ASP A 146 2.47 2.81 0.85
N VAL A 147 1.88 1.63 0.62
CA VAL A 147 2.19 0.40 1.37
C VAL A 147 3.66 -0.01 1.18
N LEU A 148 4.14 -0.04 -0.07
CA LEU A 148 5.52 -0.42 -0.35
C LEU A 148 6.53 0.64 0.11
N SER A 149 6.20 1.92 -0.03
CA SER A 149 7.07 3.00 0.48
C SER A 149 7.25 2.87 1.98
N LYS A 150 6.15 2.65 2.72
CA LYS A 150 6.22 2.45 4.16
C LYS A 150 7.04 1.22 4.55
N GLY A 151 6.89 0.13 3.80
CA GLY A 151 7.71 -1.07 4.00
C GLY A 151 9.19 -0.82 3.75
N ILE A 152 9.55 -0.15 2.65
CA ILE A 152 10.93 0.22 2.32
C ILE A 152 11.54 1.15 3.37
N GLU A 153 10.80 2.16 3.82
CA GLU A 153 11.22 3.06 4.89
C GLU A 153 11.57 2.27 6.16
N THR A 154 10.74 1.29 6.54
CA THR A 154 11.04 0.44 7.69
C THR A 154 12.27 -0.43 7.50
N VAL A 155 12.51 -0.97 6.30
CA VAL A 155 13.76 -1.69 6.01
C VAL A 155 14.98 -0.79 6.22
N LEU A 156 14.86 0.49 5.85
CA LEU A 156 15.92 1.48 5.94
C LEU A 156 16.00 2.16 7.32
N GLU A 157 15.20 1.76 8.31
CA GLU A 157 15.38 2.20 9.69
C GLU A 157 16.71 1.66 10.24
N ASP A 158 17.44 2.47 11.02
CA ASP A 158 18.75 2.10 11.59
C ASP A 158 19.76 1.60 10.54
N GLU A 159 20.08 2.45 9.56
CA GLU A 159 20.96 2.13 8.41
C GLU A 159 22.38 1.66 8.79
N ASN A 160 22.79 1.84 10.05
CA ASN A 160 24.08 1.41 10.56
C ASN A 160 24.11 -0.08 10.91
N ASN A 161 22.94 -0.70 11.11
CA ASN A 161 22.82 -2.10 11.48
C ASN A 161 22.51 -2.99 10.26
N SER A 162 23.57 -3.40 9.57
CA SER A 162 23.45 -4.18 8.34
C SER A 162 22.74 -5.52 8.51
N LYS A 163 22.83 -6.15 9.70
CA LYS A 163 22.13 -7.41 9.99
C LYS A 163 20.62 -7.22 10.05
N GLU A 164 20.16 -6.16 10.74
CA GLU A 164 18.72 -5.85 10.81
C GLU A 164 18.17 -5.40 9.45
N ILE A 165 18.92 -4.63 8.65
CA ILE A 165 18.49 -4.28 7.28
C ILE A 165 18.25 -5.52 6.44
N ILE A 166 19.17 -6.49 6.45
CA ILE A 166 19.03 -7.74 5.68
C ILE A 166 17.78 -8.50 6.12
N LYS A 167 17.60 -8.67 7.44
CA LYS A 167 16.43 -9.35 8.01
C LYS A 167 15.11 -8.66 7.63
N ARG A 168 15.03 -7.33 7.80
CA ARG A 168 13.84 -6.55 7.42
C ARG A 168 13.59 -6.62 5.92
N PHE A 169 14.64 -6.59 5.10
CA PHE A 169 14.51 -6.71 3.66
C PHE A 169 13.95 -8.08 3.26
N GLU A 170 14.36 -9.16 3.91
CA GLU A 170 13.77 -10.48 3.70
C GLU A 170 12.27 -10.50 4.06
N MET A 171 11.90 -9.91 5.20
CA MET A 171 10.49 -9.79 5.60
C MET A 171 9.69 -8.94 4.61
N PHE A 172 10.25 -7.82 4.14
CA PHE A 172 9.67 -7.00 3.08
C PHE A 172 9.49 -7.77 1.77
N SER A 173 10.49 -8.54 1.36
CA SER A 173 10.39 -9.36 0.15
C SER A 173 9.27 -10.39 0.27
N ASN A 174 9.14 -11.06 1.41
CA ASN A 174 8.08 -12.03 1.67
C ASN A 174 6.70 -11.37 1.70
N PHE A 175 6.59 -10.22 2.38
CA PHE A 175 5.38 -9.41 2.40
C PHE A 175 4.95 -9.01 0.99
N PHE A 176 5.87 -8.51 0.17
CA PHE A 176 5.55 -8.10 -1.19
C PHE A 176 5.23 -9.28 -2.11
N GLU A 177 5.88 -10.43 -1.93
CA GLU A 177 5.54 -11.66 -2.64
C GLU A 177 4.11 -12.12 -2.31
N ALA A 178 3.70 -12.04 -1.05
CA ALA A 178 2.33 -12.34 -0.64
C ALA A 178 1.33 -11.36 -1.28
N LEU A 179 1.61 -10.05 -1.30
CA LEU A 179 0.77 -9.06 -1.99
C LEU A 179 0.61 -9.38 -3.48
N LEU A 180 1.70 -9.71 -4.17
CA LEU A 180 1.68 -10.08 -5.60
C LEU A 180 0.87 -11.36 -5.84
N ALA A 181 1.06 -12.38 -4.99
CA ALA A 181 0.36 -13.65 -5.10
C ALA A 181 -1.15 -13.47 -4.93
N TYR A 182 -1.58 -12.74 -3.89
CA TYR A 182 -3.00 -12.49 -3.65
C TYR A 182 -3.61 -11.55 -4.69
N HIS A 183 -2.92 -10.49 -5.13
CA HIS A 183 -3.38 -9.66 -6.25
C HIS A 183 -3.65 -10.52 -7.50
N LYS A 184 -2.76 -11.46 -7.80
CA LYS A 184 -2.96 -12.36 -8.93
C LYS A 184 -4.12 -13.34 -8.72
N ALA A 185 -4.28 -13.86 -7.51
CA ALA A 185 -5.37 -14.76 -7.15
C ALA A 185 -6.74 -14.07 -7.28
N GLU A 186 -6.83 -12.79 -6.95
CA GLU A 186 -8.03 -11.94 -7.05
C GLU A 186 -8.27 -11.41 -8.48
N GLY A 187 -7.73 -12.09 -9.50
CA GLY A 187 -8.00 -11.79 -10.91
C GLY A 187 -7.24 -10.59 -11.47
N GLY A 188 -6.18 -10.11 -10.80
CA GLY A 188 -5.31 -9.07 -11.32
C GLY A 188 -4.84 -9.38 -12.75
N ASN A 189 -5.10 -8.43 -13.67
CA ASN A 189 -4.79 -8.52 -15.10
C ASN A 189 -3.61 -7.63 -15.49
#